data_AF-A0A4U5PIT8-F1
#
_entry.id   AF-A0A4U5PIT8-F1
#
_cell.length_a   1.000
_cell.length_b   1.000
_cell.length_c   1.000
_cell.angle_alpha   90.00
_cell.angle_beta   90.00
_cell.angle_gamma   90.00
#
_symmetry.space_group_name_H-M   'P 1'
#
loop_
_entity.id
_entity.type
_entity.pdbx_description
1 polymer ?
#
loop_
_entity_poly.entity_id
_entity_poly.type
_entity_poly.pdbx_seq_one_letter_code
_entity_poly.pdbx_strand_id
1 'polypeptide(L)'
;MNAVPYAFVDSVAHLLLKRPSKSFPFADIESPLWSSVGKTHQEQRLNYILRIHLVENSVNCEVRLCGGNMPSMHLSELFNSFTCYKRIISICVFEGFRNTRVNEIELLQKVLSQRWSHNVDLYEVSISTGFNQFCQLNLDTLLFRPFKVLYFFENIQKNQKFLLWHLKNNRRLKMAIVGTVEAECKLALMWSNCSIAGNLTLKRNVDQPNGFEAVLSRLSGLQPTKSRDYVFVRHPINNSFLKLK
;
A
#
# COMPACT_ATOMS: atom_id res chain seq x y z
N MET A 1 10.13 32.59 -19.04
CA MET A 1 10.85 31.30 -19.03
C MET A 1 9.97 30.28 -19.73
N ASN A 2 10.40 29.78 -20.88
CA ASN A 2 9.65 28.81 -21.67
C ASN A 2 9.40 27.57 -20.81
N ALA A 3 8.13 27.20 -20.66
CA ALA A 3 7.65 26.21 -19.70
C ALA A 3 8.50 24.93 -19.77
N VAL A 4 9.22 24.64 -18.69
CA VAL A 4 9.80 23.31 -18.52
C VAL A 4 8.62 22.34 -18.48
N PRO A 5 8.57 21.31 -19.36
CA PRO A 5 7.44 20.40 -19.39
C PRO A 5 7.25 19.73 -18.03
N TYR A 6 6.00 19.66 -17.54
CA TYR A 6 5.66 18.97 -16.29
C TYR A 6 6.28 17.58 -16.22
N ALA A 7 6.31 16.85 -17.33
CA ALA A 7 6.92 15.52 -17.44
C ALA A 7 8.43 15.50 -17.13
N PHE A 8 9.17 16.55 -17.48
CA PHE A 8 10.59 16.65 -17.18
C PHE A 8 10.82 16.92 -15.69
N VAL A 9 10.10 17.88 -15.12
CA VAL A 9 10.19 18.18 -13.68
C VAL A 9 9.82 16.96 -12.85
N ASP A 10 8.75 16.24 -13.23
CA ASP A 10 8.31 15.03 -12.53
C ASP A 10 9.36 13.92 -12.60
N SER A 11 10.00 13.75 -13.76
CA SER A 11 11.10 12.79 -13.93
C SER A 11 12.29 13.13 -13.03
N VAL A 12 12.69 14.40 -12.95
CA VAL A 12 13.79 14.86 -12.08
C VAL A 12 13.44 14.64 -10.61
N ALA A 13 12.23 15.02 -10.19
CA ALA A 13 11.73 14.83 -8.82
C ALA A 13 11.80 13.36 -8.41
N HIS A 14 11.38 12.43 -9.28
CA HIS A 14 11.45 11.01 -9.01
C HIS A 14 12.89 10.47 -8.97
N LEU A 15 13.80 10.95 -9.82
CA LEU A 15 15.19 10.51 -9.80
C LEU A 15 15.92 10.90 -8.51
N LEU A 16 15.64 12.09 -7.98
CA LEU A 16 16.26 12.58 -6.74
C LEU A 16 15.82 11.77 -5.52
N LEU A 17 14.57 11.30 -5.51
CA LEU A 17 14.03 10.44 -4.46
C LEU A 17 14.61 9.01 -4.47
N LYS A 18 15.35 8.60 -5.51
CA LYS A 18 15.99 7.26 -5.58
C LYS A 18 17.13 7.06 -4.59
N ARG A 19 17.71 8.13 -4.03
CA ARG A 19 18.93 7.99 -3.21
C ARG A 19 18.59 7.37 -1.85
N PRO A 20 19.10 6.16 -1.56
CA PRO A 20 18.61 5.30 -0.46
C PRO A 20 18.94 5.80 0.96
N SER A 21 19.79 6.81 1.11
CA SER A 21 20.30 7.25 2.42
C SER A 21 19.56 8.44 3.04
N LYS A 22 18.82 9.24 2.26
CA LYS A 22 18.00 10.35 2.79
C LYS A 22 16.83 10.57 1.85
N SER A 23 15.61 10.58 2.37
CA SER A 23 14.46 11.18 1.69
C SER A 23 14.69 12.69 1.57
N PHE A 24 15.59 13.09 0.67
CA PHE A 24 15.93 14.48 0.47
C PHE A 24 14.77 15.13 -0.29
N PRO A 25 14.01 16.06 0.32
CA PRO A 25 12.89 16.68 -0.35
C PRO A 25 13.42 17.44 -1.57
N PHE A 26 12.77 17.27 -2.72
CA PHE A 26 13.15 18.00 -3.94
C PHE A 26 13.17 19.52 -3.72
N ALA A 27 12.29 20.01 -2.85
CA ALA A 27 12.23 21.40 -2.40
C ALA A 27 13.50 21.90 -1.66
N ASP A 28 14.35 21.01 -1.15
CA ASP A 28 15.47 21.37 -0.28
C ASP A 28 16.81 21.42 -1.03
N ILE A 29 16.82 21.25 -2.35
CA ILE A 29 18.05 21.37 -3.15
C ILE A 29 18.63 22.78 -2.97
N GLU A 30 19.95 22.88 -2.74
CA GLU A 30 20.67 24.14 -2.52
C GLU A 30 20.63 25.11 -3.73
N SER A 31 20.11 24.67 -4.87
CA SER A 31 19.88 25.50 -6.05
C SER A 31 18.55 26.25 -5.89
N PRO A 32 18.54 27.60 -5.89
CA PRO A 32 17.31 28.39 -5.74
C PRO A 32 16.25 28.06 -6.78
N LEU A 33 16.67 27.82 -8.03
CA LEU A 33 15.78 27.43 -9.13
C LEU A 33 15.14 26.07 -8.84
N TRP A 34 15.94 25.05 -8.54
CA TRP A 34 15.43 23.69 -8.33
C TRP A 34 14.68 23.54 -7.01
N SER A 35 15.04 24.29 -5.97
CA SER A 35 14.26 24.42 -4.75
C SER A 35 12.87 24.96 -5.05
N SER A 36 12.78 26.08 -5.79
CA SER A 36 11.49 26.66 -6.18
C SER A 36 10.66 25.69 -7.02
N VAL A 37 11.27 25.05 -8.02
CA VAL A 37 10.61 24.04 -8.85
C VAL A 37 10.14 22.85 -8.00
N GLY A 38 10.93 22.42 -7.02
CA GLY A 38 10.59 21.34 -6.11
C GLY A 38 9.44 21.69 -5.16
N LYS A 39 9.37 22.94 -4.67
CA LYS A 39 8.24 23.44 -3.89
C LYS A 39 6.96 23.47 -4.72
N THR A 40 7.00 24.06 -5.91
CA THR A 40 5.85 24.06 -6.83
C THR A 40 5.41 22.65 -7.20
N HIS A 41 6.37 21.75 -7.43
CA HIS A 41 6.09 20.33 -7.67
C HIS A 41 5.30 19.71 -6.53
N GLN A 42 5.75 19.92 -5.28
CA GLN A 42 5.06 19.40 -4.09
C GLN A 42 3.67 20.03 -3.89
N GLU A 43 3.55 21.34 -4.03
CA GLU A 43 2.30 22.09 -3.85
C GLU A 43 1.23 21.73 -4.90
N GLN A 44 1.65 21.50 -6.14
CA GLN A 44 0.74 21.18 -7.26
C GLN A 44 0.57 19.67 -7.48
N ARG A 45 1.19 18.82 -6.65
CA ARG A 45 1.08 17.36 -6.77
C ARG A 45 -0.25 16.87 -6.22
N LEU A 46 -1.00 16.20 -7.07
CA LEU A 46 -2.26 15.55 -6.73
C LEU A 46 -2.02 14.06 -6.43
N ASN A 47 -2.57 13.62 -5.29
CA ASN A 47 -2.50 12.25 -4.83
C ASN A 47 -3.79 11.50 -5.20
N TYR A 48 -3.65 10.32 -5.78
CA TYR A 48 -4.74 9.48 -6.25
C TYR A 48 -4.74 8.11 -5.57
N ILE A 49 -5.92 7.52 -5.48
CA ILE A 49 -6.17 6.16 -5.07
C ILE A 49 -6.56 5.39 -6.33
N LEU A 50 -5.82 4.34 -6.65
CA LEU A 50 -6.15 3.40 -7.73
C LEU A 50 -7.00 2.29 -7.15
N ARG A 51 -8.17 2.04 -7.73
CA ARG A 51 -9.03 0.94 -7.36
C ARG A 51 -9.10 -0.04 -8.53
N ILE A 52 -8.77 -1.29 -8.24
CA ILE A 52 -8.68 -2.39 -9.18
C ILE A 52 -9.84 -3.32 -8.84
N HIS A 53 -10.77 -3.46 -9.78
CA HIS A 53 -11.93 -4.35 -9.69
C HIS A 53 -11.65 -5.58 -10.53
N LEU A 54 -11.63 -6.74 -9.87
CA LEU A 54 -11.39 -8.05 -10.49
C LEU A 54 -12.73 -8.69 -10.83
N VAL A 55 -12.97 -9.02 -12.10
CA VAL A 55 -14.24 -9.61 -12.57
C VAL A 55 -13.92 -10.79 -13.46
N GLU A 56 -14.09 -12.03 -12.98
CA GLU A 56 -13.81 -13.30 -13.67
C GLU A 56 -12.49 -13.34 -14.47
N ASN A 57 -12.50 -12.79 -15.69
CA ASN A 57 -11.36 -12.75 -16.62
C ASN A 57 -10.99 -11.32 -17.09
N SER A 58 -11.39 -10.29 -16.35
CA SER A 58 -11.19 -8.89 -16.71
C SER A 58 -10.82 -8.04 -15.50
N VAL A 59 -10.14 -6.93 -15.79
CA VAL A 59 -9.81 -5.91 -14.80
C VAL A 59 -10.43 -4.60 -15.21
N ASN A 60 -11.07 -3.93 -14.25
CA ASN A 60 -11.48 -2.54 -14.39
C ASN A 60 -10.76 -1.68 -13.36
N CYS A 61 -10.22 -0.55 -13.81
CA CYS A 61 -9.48 0.38 -12.99
C CYS A 61 -10.21 1.73 -12.93
N GLU A 62 -10.53 2.16 -11.71
CA GLU A 62 -10.95 3.54 -11.47
C GLU A 62 -9.91 4.25 -10.61
N VAL A 63 -9.74 5.54 -10.82
CA VAL A 63 -8.87 6.39 -10.01
C VAL A 63 -9.69 7.49 -9.35
N ARG A 64 -9.37 7.76 -8.08
CA ARG A 64 -10.04 8.80 -7.29
C ARG A 64 -9.02 9.73 -6.66
N LEU A 65 -9.30 11.03 -6.66
CA LEU A 65 -8.47 12.00 -5.95
C LEU A 65 -8.55 11.77 -4.43
N CYS A 66 -7.40 11.67 -3.76
CA CYS A 66 -7.32 11.50 -2.32
C CYS A 66 -7.80 12.78 -1.60
N GLY A 67 -8.73 12.64 -0.66
CA GLY A 67 -9.30 13.76 0.09
C GLY A 67 -10.30 14.63 -0.71
N GLY A 68 -10.62 14.24 -1.95
CA GLY A 68 -11.55 14.96 -2.81
C GLY A 68 -12.95 14.33 -2.89
N ASN A 69 -13.94 15.18 -3.16
CA ASN A 69 -15.31 14.79 -3.51
C ASN A 69 -15.51 14.60 -5.03
N MET A 70 -14.43 14.66 -5.81
CA MET A 70 -14.49 14.47 -7.25
C MET A 70 -14.93 13.04 -7.59
N PRO A 71 -15.71 12.86 -8.68
CA PRO A 71 -16.07 11.54 -9.18
C PRO A 71 -14.81 10.73 -9.50
N SER A 72 -14.92 9.41 -9.44
CA SER A 72 -13.88 8.55 -9.99
C SER A 72 -13.82 8.72 -11.51
N MET A 73 -12.64 8.56 -12.07
CA MET A 73 -12.39 8.58 -13.52
C MET A 73 -11.70 7.30 -13.95
N HIS A 74 -11.78 6.96 -15.24
CA HIS A 74 -11.07 5.79 -15.76
C HIS A 74 -9.54 5.96 -15.66
N LEU A 75 -8.83 4.84 -15.55
CA LEU A 75 -7.37 4.86 -15.50
C LEU A 75 -6.76 5.54 -16.73
N SER A 76 -7.35 5.35 -17.91
CA SER A 76 -6.91 5.98 -19.17
C SER A 76 -6.98 7.51 -19.12
N GLU A 77 -8.02 8.07 -18.50
CA GLU A 77 -8.22 9.52 -18.35
C GLU A 77 -7.15 10.17 -17.47
N LEU A 78 -6.61 9.43 -16.49
CA LEU A 78 -5.50 9.91 -15.66
C LEU A 78 -4.30 10.34 -16.50
N PHE A 79 -4.08 9.74 -17.67
CA PHE A 79 -2.91 10.01 -18.51
C PHE A 79 -3.18 11.01 -19.64
N ASN A 80 -4.44 11.39 -19.85
CA ASN A 80 -4.81 12.26 -20.97
C ASN A 80 -4.61 13.75 -20.69
N SER A 81 -4.31 14.15 -19.44
CA SER A 81 -4.04 15.55 -19.08
C SER A 81 -2.65 15.76 -18.47
N PHE A 82 -1.95 16.79 -18.95
CA PHE A 82 -0.61 17.20 -18.47
C PHE A 82 -0.64 18.48 -17.63
N THR A 83 -1.76 18.76 -16.97
CA THR A 83 -1.97 20.03 -16.26
C THR A 83 -1.44 20.04 -14.82
N CYS A 84 -1.07 18.87 -14.27
CA CYS A 84 -0.60 18.75 -12.89
C CYS A 84 0.33 17.55 -12.70
N TYR A 85 1.05 17.55 -11.59
CA TYR A 85 1.84 16.39 -11.15
C TYR A 85 0.92 15.37 -10.50
N LYS A 86 0.94 14.14 -10.99
CA LYS A 86 0.01 13.08 -10.55
C LYS A 86 0.77 11.98 -9.85
N ARG A 87 0.22 11.46 -8.76
CA ARG A 87 0.82 10.38 -7.99
C ARG A 87 -0.24 9.41 -7.49
N ILE A 88 -0.08 8.12 -7.73
CA ILE A 88 -0.89 7.08 -7.06
C ILE A 88 -0.24 6.80 -5.71
N ILE A 89 -0.97 6.94 -4.61
CA ILE A 89 -0.43 6.71 -3.25
C ILE A 89 -1.03 5.49 -2.56
N SER A 90 -2.20 5.04 -3.01
CA SER A 90 -2.90 3.88 -2.47
C SER A 90 -3.45 3.03 -3.60
N ILE A 91 -3.41 1.72 -3.42
CA ILE A 91 -4.03 0.74 -4.30
C ILE A 91 -5.08 -0.02 -3.51
N CYS A 92 -6.29 -0.09 -4.02
CA CYS A 92 -7.34 -0.90 -3.44
C CYS A 92 -7.75 -1.96 -4.45
N VAL A 93 -7.80 -3.23 -4.03
CA VAL A 93 -8.20 -4.36 -4.86
C VAL A 93 -9.51 -4.91 -4.32
N PHE A 94 -10.51 -4.97 -5.19
CA PHE A 94 -11.86 -5.44 -4.90
C PHE A 94 -12.28 -6.51 -5.91
N GLU A 95 -13.21 -7.37 -5.50
CA GLU A 95 -14.00 -8.14 -6.45
C GLU A 95 -15.07 -7.21 -7.03
N GLY A 96 -15.13 -7.18 -8.36
CA GLY A 96 -16.10 -6.37 -9.08
C GLY A 96 -17.41 -7.13 -9.26
N PHE A 97 -18.53 -6.45 -9.03
CA PHE A 97 -19.88 -7.03 -9.20
C PHE A 97 -20.49 -6.79 -10.58
N ARG A 98 -19.76 -6.17 -11.51
CA ARG A 98 -20.31 -5.72 -12.80
C ARG A 98 -19.51 -6.26 -13.98
N ASN A 99 -20.23 -6.76 -14.99
CA ASN A 99 -19.71 -7.04 -16.32
C ASN A 99 -19.36 -5.72 -17.02
N THR A 100 -18.21 -5.13 -16.67
CA THR A 100 -17.68 -4.00 -17.44
C THR A 100 -16.92 -4.55 -18.64
N ARG A 101 -17.32 -4.10 -19.84
CA ARG A 101 -16.78 -4.59 -21.12
C ARG A 101 -15.32 -4.18 -21.39
N VAL A 102 -14.73 -3.34 -20.54
CA VAL A 102 -13.38 -2.82 -20.73
C VAL A 102 -12.43 -3.59 -19.83
N ASN A 103 -11.55 -4.38 -20.45
CA ASN A 103 -10.43 -5.03 -19.77
C ASN A 103 -9.20 -4.12 -19.84
N GLU A 104 -8.85 -3.50 -18.71
CA GLU A 104 -7.74 -2.53 -18.61
C GLU A 104 -6.43 -3.17 -18.17
N ILE A 105 -6.29 -4.50 -18.26
CA ILE A 105 -5.10 -5.19 -17.74
C ILE A 105 -3.79 -4.69 -18.36
N GLU A 106 -3.74 -4.49 -19.68
CA GLU A 106 -2.53 -4.02 -20.34
C GLU A 106 -2.18 -2.60 -19.91
N LEU A 107 -3.19 -1.73 -19.77
CA LEU A 107 -3.00 -0.38 -19.28
C LEU A 107 -2.52 -0.40 -17.83
N LEU A 108 -3.13 -1.20 -16.97
CA LEU A 108 -2.72 -1.39 -15.59
C LEU A 108 -1.27 -1.87 -15.50
N GLN A 109 -0.91 -2.89 -16.28
CA GLN A 109 0.46 -3.39 -16.37
C GLN A 109 1.41 -2.31 -16.86
N LYS A 110 1.03 -1.53 -17.88
CA LYS A 110 1.84 -0.41 -18.41
C LYS A 110 2.07 0.65 -17.34
N VAL A 111 1.02 1.09 -16.65
CA VAL A 111 1.10 2.09 -15.56
C VAL A 111 1.98 1.59 -14.42
N LEU A 112 1.91 0.30 -14.11
CA LEU A 112 2.61 -0.29 -12.97
C LEU A 112 3.99 -0.85 -13.31
N SER A 113 4.36 -0.95 -14.60
CA SER A 113 5.68 -1.38 -15.09
C SER A 113 6.52 -0.19 -15.58
N GLN A 114 5.94 0.75 -16.32
CA GLN A 114 6.62 1.93 -16.83
C GLN A 114 6.80 2.95 -15.72
N ARG A 115 8.04 3.34 -15.41
CA ARG A 115 8.51 4.54 -14.65
C ARG A 115 7.93 4.86 -13.25
N TRP A 116 6.73 4.39 -12.92
CA TRP A 116 6.03 4.56 -11.64
C TRP A 116 6.35 3.39 -10.67
N SER A 117 6.74 2.25 -11.22
CA SER A 117 7.11 1.02 -10.49
C SER A 117 8.28 1.18 -9.52
N HIS A 118 9.25 2.03 -9.84
CA HIS A 118 10.52 2.07 -9.12
C HIS A 118 10.59 3.11 -8.00
N ASN A 119 9.60 4.01 -7.87
CA ASN A 119 9.73 5.19 -7.02
C ASN A 119 8.43 5.78 -6.48
N VAL A 120 7.28 5.21 -6.79
CA VAL A 120 6.06 5.63 -6.13
C VAL A 120 6.16 5.10 -4.70
N ASP A 121 6.32 5.98 -3.70
CA ASP A 121 6.02 5.57 -2.33
C ASP A 121 4.53 5.28 -2.29
N LEU A 122 4.18 4.04 -2.56
CA LEU A 122 2.87 3.53 -2.24
C LEU A 122 2.83 3.48 -0.72
N TYR A 123 1.90 4.26 -0.21
CA TYR A 123 1.69 4.37 1.21
C TYR A 123 0.90 3.14 1.68
N GLU A 124 -0.12 2.77 0.93
CA GLU A 124 -1.14 1.84 1.35
C GLU A 124 -1.52 0.87 0.23
N VAL A 125 -1.84 -0.37 0.63
CA VAL A 125 -2.64 -1.27 -0.19
C VAL A 125 -3.78 -1.85 0.62
N SER A 126 -4.96 -1.90 0.02
CA SER A 126 -6.17 -2.50 0.57
C SER A 126 -6.60 -3.67 -0.29
N ILE A 127 -6.84 -4.82 0.33
CA ILE A 127 -7.28 -6.04 -0.35
C ILE A 127 -8.57 -6.48 0.33
N SER A 128 -9.70 -6.27 -0.35
CA SER A 128 -10.99 -6.65 0.20
C SER A 128 -11.36 -8.09 -0.13
N THR A 129 -10.75 -8.72 -1.14
CA THR A 129 -11.11 -10.07 -1.58
C THR A 129 -9.91 -11.00 -1.70
N GLY A 130 -10.13 -12.31 -1.59
CA GLY A 130 -9.05 -13.29 -1.73
C GLY A 130 -8.59 -13.50 -3.17
N PHE A 131 -7.27 -13.50 -3.43
CA PHE A 131 -6.70 -13.63 -4.78
C PHE A 131 -7.02 -14.95 -5.52
N ASN A 132 -7.50 -15.98 -4.81
CA ASN A 132 -7.44 -17.36 -5.28
C ASN A 132 -8.51 -17.81 -6.30
N GLN A 133 -9.50 -16.97 -6.65
CA GLN A 133 -10.54 -17.40 -7.62
C GLN A 133 -10.55 -16.61 -8.94
N PHE A 134 -9.92 -15.44 -9.00
CA PHE A 134 -10.06 -14.52 -10.14
C PHE A 134 -8.75 -14.12 -10.82
N CYS A 135 -7.60 -14.64 -10.37
CA CYS A 135 -6.29 -14.14 -10.82
C CYS A 135 -5.45 -15.20 -11.54
N GLN A 136 -5.81 -15.49 -12.79
CA GLN A 136 -4.79 -15.82 -13.81
C GLN A 136 -3.92 -14.60 -14.15
N LEU A 137 -4.32 -13.42 -13.67
CA LEU A 137 -3.59 -12.18 -13.79
C LEU A 137 -2.45 -12.21 -12.78
N ASN A 138 -1.21 -12.09 -13.26
CA ASN A 138 0.00 -12.04 -12.45
C ASN A 138 0.09 -10.73 -11.64
N LEU A 139 -0.91 -10.47 -10.77
CA LEU A 139 -0.96 -9.34 -9.85
C LEU A 139 0.17 -9.40 -8.82
N ASP A 140 0.87 -10.53 -8.70
CA ASP A 140 2.06 -10.66 -7.88
C ASP A 140 3.07 -9.55 -8.23
N THR A 141 3.28 -9.25 -9.52
CA THR A 141 4.15 -8.14 -9.97
C THR A 141 3.68 -6.76 -9.50
N LEU A 142 2.38 -6.60 -9.24
CA LEU A 142 1.78 -5.35 -8.81
C LEU A 142 1.82 -5.21 -7.29
N LEU A 143 1.61 -6.29 -6.58
CA LEU A 143 1.35 -6.28 -5.15
C LEU A 143 2.57 -6.67 -4.32
N PHE A 144 3.54 -7.39 -4.88
CA PHE A 144 4.76 -7.78 -4.18
C PHE A 144 5.80 -6.65 -4.24
N ARG A 145 5.43 -5.50 -3.66
CA ARG A 145 6.26 -4.30 -3.57
C ARG A 145 6.14 -3.64 -2.19
N PRO A 146 7.11 -2.83 -1.73
CA PRO A 146 7.04 -2.28 -0.38
C PRO A 146 5.89 -1.27 -0.15
N PHE A 147 4.98 -1.56 0.79
CA PHE A 147 3.94 -0.65 1.31
C PHE A 147 4.16 -0.29 2.78
N LYS A 148 3.69 0.87 3.25
CA LYS A 148 3.73 1.22 4.69
C LYS A 148 2.56 0.65 5.47
N VAL A 149 1.39 0.57 4.83
CA VAL A 149 0.13 0.11 5.44
C VAL A 149 -0.51 -0.96 4.56
N LEU A 150 -0.95 -2.06 5.17
CA LEU A 150 -1.77 -3.09 4.53
C LEU A 150 -3.16 -3.09 5.15
N TYR A 151 -4.21 -3.14 4.35
CA TYR A 151 -5.58 -3.41 4.79
C TYR A 151 -6.03 -4.74 4.19
N PHE A 152 -6.63 -5.59 5.01
CA PHE A 152 -7.21 -6.85 4.57
C PHE A 152 -8.47 -7.17 5.35
N PHE A 153 -9.56 -7.28 4.60
CA PHE A 153 -10.90 -7.45 5.16
C PHE A 153 -11.35 -8.92 5.21
N GLU A 154 -10.66 -9.81 4.49
CA GLU A 154 -11.05 -11.21 4.30
C GLU A 154 -9.96 -12.25 4.65
N ASN A 155 -10.31 -13.53 4.50
CA ASN A 155 -9.57 -14.72 4.92
C ASN A 155 -8.08 -14.70 4.51
N ILE A 156 -7.21 -14.50 5.52
CA ILE A 156 -5.75 -14.53 5.42
C ILE A 156 -5.21 -15.74 4.67
N GLN A 157 -5.88 -16.90 4.72
CA GLN A 157 -5.43 -18.11 4.02
C GLN A 157 -5.32 -17.88 2.51
N LYS A 158 -6.27 -17.15 1.91
CA LYS A 158 -6.23 -16.84 0.47
C LYS A 158 -5.09 -15.89 0.10
N ASN A 159 -4.57 -15.12 1.06
CA ASN A 159 -3.57 -14.07 0.86
C ASN A 159 -2.22 -14.38 1.54
N GLN A 160 -2.00 -15.63 1.95
CA GLN A 160 -0.86 -16.01 2.79
C GLN A 160 0.49 -15.72 2.10
N LYS A 161 0.63 -16.05 0.81
CA LYS A 161 1.85 -15.81 0.02
C LYS A 161 2.23 -14.32 0.00
N PHE A 162 1.25 -13.46 -0.27
CA PHE A 162 1.40 -12.01 -0.27
C PHE A 162 1.82 -11.48 1.11
N LEU A 163 1.13 -11.88 2.17
CA LEU A 163 1.42 -11.45 3.54
C LEU A 163 2.81 -11.90 4.00
N LEU A 164 3.19 -13.16 3.74
CA LEU A 164 4.54 -13.67 4.04
C LEU A 164 5.61 -12.89 3.30
N TRP A 165 5.37 -12.53 2.03
CA TRP A 165 6.33 -11.75 1.27
C TRP A 165 6.55 -10.38 1.91
N HIS A 166 5.49 -9.68 2.35
CA HIS A 166 5.66 -8.39 3.02
C HIS A 166 6.36 -8.52 4.38
N LEU A 167 6.00 -9.51 5.20
CA LEU A 167 6.68 -9.71 6.48
C LEU A 167 8.19 -9.97 6.30
N LYS A 168 8.58 -10.68 5.23
CA LYS A 168 9.96 -11.02 4.94
C LYS A 168 10.74 -9.90 4.25
N ASN A 169 10.14 -9.25 3.25
CA ASN A 169 10.86 -8.40 2.30
C ASN A 169 10.51 -6.92 2.41
N ASN A 170 9.39 -6.57 3.05
CA ASN A 170 8.91 -5.19 3.12
C ASN A 170 9.32 -4.52 4.44
N ARG A 171 10.55 -3.99 4.49
CA ARG A 171 11.05 -3.21 5.65
C ARG A 171 10.27 -1.92 5.94
N ARG A 172 9.49 -1.45 4.98
CA ARG A 172 8.67 -0.23 5.10
C ARG A 172 7.34 -0.51 5.77
N LEU A 173 6.92 -1.76 5.89
CA LEU A 173 5.68 -2.13 6.54
C LEU A 173 5.70 -1.66 7.99
N LYS A 174 4.73 -0.84 8.38
CA LYS A 174 4.55 -0.34 9.75
C LYS A 174 3.20 -0.70 10.33
N MET A 175 2.19 -0.89 9.48
CA MET A 175 0.82 -1.13 9.93
C MET A 175 0.12 -2.16 9.06
N ALA A 176 -0.68 -2.99 9.72
CA ALA A 176 -1.60 -3.94 9.13
C ALA A 176 -2.98 -3.75 9.77
N ILE A 177 -4.02 -3.60 8.96
CA ILE A 177 -5.39 -3.38 9.40
C ILE A 177 -6.24 -4.56 8.94
N VAL A 178 -6.95 -5.15 9.89
CA VAL A 178 -7.62 -6.45 9.70
C VAL A 178 -9.11 -6.34 9.98
N GLY A 179 -9.93 -7.10 9.22
CA GLY A 179 -11.38 -7.14 9.42
C GLY A 179 -11.84 -7.97 10.63
N THR A 180 -11.11 -9.03 11.00
CA THR A 180 -11.57 -10.04 11.98
C THR A 180 -10.50 -10.40 13.01
N VAL A 181 -10.93 -10.86 14.19
CA VAL A 181 -10.03 -11.38 15.25
C VAL A 181 -9.21 -12.57 14.75
N GLU A 182 -9.81 -13.44 13.94
CA GLU A 182 -9.13 -14.60 13.37
C GLU A 182 -8.00 -14.18 12.42
N ALA A 183 -8.24 -13.19 11.56
CA ALA A 183 -7.22 -12.61 10.70
C ALA A 183 -6.10 -11.97 11.55
N GLU A 184 -6.47 -11.26 12.61
CA GLU A 184 -5.51 -10.69 13.55
C GLU A 184 -4.57 -11.77 14.12
N CYS A 185 -5.13 -12.87 14.61
CA CYS A 185 -4.38 -13.98 15.21
C CYS A 185 -3.47 -14.67 14.19
N LYS A 186 -4.00 -14.95 13.00
CA LYS A 186 -3.24 -15.59 11.92
C LYS A 186 -2.07 -14.71 11.50
N LEU A 187 -2.26 -13.39 11.34
CA LEU A 187 -1.15 -12.52 10.98
C LEU A 187 -0.12 -12.41 12.11
N ALA A 188 -0.56 -12.34 13.37
CA ALA A 188 0.36 -12.34 14.51
C ALA A 188 1.23 -13.60 14.55
N LEU A 189 0.65 -14.77 14.28
CA LEU A 189 1.38 -16.04 14.18
C LEU A 189 2.35 -16.07 12.98
N MET A 190 1.92 -15.54 11.82
CA MET A 190 2.81 -15.43 10.65
C MET A 190 3.99 -14.49 10.93
N TRP A 191 3.73 -13.38 11.63
CA TRP A 191 4.76 -12.44 12.07
C TRP A 191 5.73 -13.10 13.05
N SER A 192 5.26 -13.80 14.09
CA SER A 192 6.12 -14.44 15.10
C SER A 192 7.00 -15.55 14.53
N ASN A 193 6.55 -16.19 13.46
CA ASN A 193 7.29 -17.25 12.76
C ASN A 193 8.25 -16.69 11.69
N CYS A 194 8.28 -15.38 11.48
CA CYS A 194 9.13 -14.73 10.49
C CYS A 194 10.35 -14.10 11.16
N SER A 195 11.47 -14.81 11.19
CA SER A 195 12.71 -14.41 11.89
C SER A 195 13.24 -13.01 11.53
N ILE A 196 12.91 -12.51 10.34
CA ILE A 196 13.33 -11.19 9.82
C ILE A 196 12.20 -10.13 9.88
N ALA A 197 11.07 -10.43 10.50
CA ALA A 197 9.98 -9.48 10.63
C ALA A 197 10.41 -8.26 11.46
N GLY A 198 10.02 -7.08 11.00
CA GLY A 198 10.23 -5.82 11.70
C GLY A 198 9.08 -5.47 12.65
N ASN A 199 9.19 -4.29 13.27
CA ASN A 199 8.12 -3.76 14.11
C ASN A 199 6.84 -3.53 13.30
N LEU A 200 5.72 -4.03 13.82
CA LEU A 200 4.43 -3.97 13.14
C LEU A 200 3.35 -3.48 14.11
N THR A 201 2.49 -2.58 13.65
CA THR A 201 1.24 -2.26 14.34
C THR A 201 0.10 -3.01 13.67
N LEU A 202 -0.59 -3.85 14.41
CA LEU A 202 -1.80 -4.53 14.00
C LEU A 202 -2.99 -3.77 14.57
N LYS A 203 -3.92 -3.37 13.69
CA LYS A 203 -5.14 -2.66 14.07
C LYS A 203 -6.36 -3.40 13.57
N ARG A 204 -7.41 -3.48 14.37
CA ARG A 204 -8.71 -3.99 13.91
C ARG A 204 -9.54 -2.87 13.30
N ASN A 205 -10.25 -3.17 12.20
CA ASN A 205 -11.15 -2.20 11.56
C ASN A 205 -12.51 -2.06 12.26
N VAL A 206 -12.78 -2.85 13.30
CA VAL A 206 -14.07 -2.85 14.02
C VAL A 206 -13.81 -2.70 15.51
N ASP A 207 -14.54 -1.80 16.16
CA ASP A 207 -14.56 -1.59 17.60
C ASP A 207 -15.30 -2.74 18.30
N GLN A 208 -14.80 -3.97 18.16
CA GLN A 208 -15.33 -5.11 18.93
C GLN A 208 -14.49 -5.32 20.19
N PRO A 209 -15.11 -5.28 21.38
CA PRO A 209 -14.41 -5.46 22.63
C PRO A 209 -13.93 -6.91 22.80
N ASN A 210 -12.71 -7.02 23.36
CA ASN A 210 -12.16 -8.08 24.20
C ASN A 210 -12.43 -9.56 23.83
N GLY A 211 -11.35 -10.23 23.44
CA GLY A 211 -11.27 -11.67 23.20
C GLY A 211 -9.91 -12.06 22.62
N PHE A 212 -9.24 -11.10 21.98
CA PHE A 212 -7.94 -11.30 21.35
C PHE A 212 -6.79 -11.60 22.31
N GLU A 213 -6.74 -10.98 23.50
CA GLU A 213 -5.71 -11.28 24.51
C GLU A 213 -5.73 -12.77 24.90
N ALA A 214 -6.93 -13.34 25.10
CA ALA A 214 -7.11 -14.76 25.42
C ALA A 214 -6.74 -15.68 24.24
N VAL A 215 -7.05 -15.28 23.00
CA VAL A 215 -6.74 -16.07 21.80
C VAL A 215 -5.23 -16.03 21.48
N LEU A 216 -4.58 -14.88 21.60
CA LEU A 216 -3.12 -14.76 21.42
C LEU A 216 -2.34 -15.64 22.40
N SER A 217 -2.71 -15.57 23.68
CA SER A 217 -2.07 -16.34 24.76
C SER A 217 -2.15 -17.85 24.48
N ARG A 218 -3.25 -18.31 23.89
CA ARG A 218 -3.48 -19.73 23.54
C ARG A 218 -2.77 -20.18 22.27
N LEU A 219 -2.69 -19.33 21.24
CA LEU A 219 -2.25 -19.75 19.91
C LEU A 219 -0.74 -19.69 19.69
N SER A 220 0.00 -18.93 20.49
CA SER A 220 1.35 -18.54 20.08
C SER A 220 2.41 -18.60 21.18
N GLY A 221 2.01 -18.87 22.43
CA GLY A 221 2.92 -18.76 23.58
C GLY A 221 3.47 -17.33 23.79
N LEU A 222 2.97 -16.36 23.02
CA LEU A 222 3.37 -14.97 23.11
C LEU A 222 2.77 -14.37 24.37
N GLN A 223 3.61 -13.70 25.17
CA GLN A 223 3.21 -13.05 26.41
C GLN A 223 2.87 -11.58 26.12
N PRO A 224 1.58 -11.21 26.01
CA PRO A 224 1.19 -9.82 25.81
C PRO A 224 1.56 -8.99 27.04
N THR A 225 2.20 -7.84 26.81
CA THR A 225 2.40 -6.84 27.85
C THR A 225 1.44 -5.67 27.61
N LYS A 226 0.66 -5.33 28.63
CA LYS A 226 -0.37 -4.28 28.54
C LYS A 226 0.23 -2.91 28.86
N SER A 227 -0.01 -1.95 27.97
CA SER A 227 0.16 -0.51 28.21
C SER A 227 -1.22 0.15 28.24
N ARG A 228 -1.30 1.41 28.70
CA ARG A 228 -2.56 2.15 28.85
C ARG A 228 -3.41 2.13 27.57
N ASP A 229 -2.78 2.28 26.41
CA ASP A 229 -3.48 2.48 25.13
C ASP A 229 -3.25 1.35 24.11
N TYR A 230 -2.50 0.31 24.47
CA TYR A 230 -2.17 -0.78 23.54
C TYR A 230 -1.61 -2.01 24.25
N VAL A 231 -1.70 -3.15 23.57
CA VAL A 231 -0.99 -4.37 23.95
C VAL A 231 0.23 -4.52 23.04
N PHE A 232 1.38 -4.94 23.57
CA PHE A 232 2.52 -5.28 22.74
C PHE A 232 3.01 -6.69 23.01
N VAL A 233 3.55 -7.30 21.96
CA VAL A 233 4.11 -8.64 21.97
C VAL A 233 5.54 -8.56 21.45
N ARG A 234 6.50 -9.11 22.19
CA ARG A 234 7.89 -9.23 21.72
C ARG A 234 8.00 -10.41 20.77
N HIS A 235 8.79 -10.23 19.71
CA HIS A 235 9.04 -11.31 18.77
C HIS A 235 9.88 -12.40 19.46
N PRO A 236 9.59 -13.70 19.25
CA PRO A 236 10.27 -14.78 19.97
C PRO A 236 11.74 -14.95 19.57
N ILE A 237 12.09 -14.56 18.34
CA ILE A 237 13.43 -14.81 17.75
C ILE A 237 14.25 -13.51 17.63
N ASN A 238 13.62 -12.34 17.64
CA ASN A 238 14.30 -11.07 17.37
C ASN A 238 13.79 -9.96 18.29
N ASN A 239 14.46 -8.80 18.30
CA ASN A 239 14.09 -7.69 19.20
C ASN A 239 12.93 -6.83 18.68
N SER A 240 12.20 -7.27 17.66
CA SER A 240 11.04 -6.53 17.15
C SER A 240 9.81 -6.70 18.05
N PHE A 241 8.84 -5.81 17.86
CA PHE A 241 7.58 -5.85 18.59
C PHE A 241 6.37 -5.75 17.65
N LEU A 242 5.32 -6.46 18.02
CA LEU A 242 3.99 -6.35 17.44
C LEU A 242 3.13 -5.52 18.41
N LYS A 243 2.72 -4.34 17.97
CA LYS A 243 1.82 -3.45 18.69
C LYS A 243 0.38 -3.72 18.25
N LEU A 244 -0.53 -3.88 19.19
CA LEU A 244 -1.93 -4.19 18.95
C LEU A 244 -2.75 -2.95 19.34
N LYS A 245 -3.57 -2.44 18.41
CA LYS A 245 -4.38 -1.23 18.56
C LYS A 245 -5.84 -1.46 18.20
#